data_AF-A0A1D6P894-F1
#
_entry.id   AF-A0A1D6P894-F1
#
_cell.length_a   1.000
_cell.length_b   1.000
_cell.length_c   1.000
_cell.angle_alpha   90.00
_cell.angle_beta   90.00
_cell.angle_gamma   90.00
#
_symmetry.space_group_name_H-M   'P 1'
#
loop_
_entity.id
_entity.type
_entity.pdbx_description
1 polymer ?
#
loop_
_entity_poly.entity_id
_entity_poly.type
_entity_poly.pdbx_seq_one_letter_code
_entity_poly.pdbx_strand_id
1 'polypeptide(L)'
;MGRSFSSTAAPVRPAALAAPPLLLFLLLGLLGAAAANVGDSCSTSADCGAGQWCFDCEPQLSGSHCVRSAATNPFQLINNSLPFNKYAYLTTHNAYAIVGEPSHTGIPRVTFDNQEDTVTDQLNVMYPTF
;
A
#
# COMPACT_ATOMS: atom_id res chain seq x y z
N MET A 1 -32.04 16.30 -79.79
CA MET A 1 -32.93 16.04 -78.63
C MET A 1 -32.27 15.00 -77.74
N GLY A 2 -32.00 15.35 -76.48
CA GLY A 2 -31.59 14.43 -75.40
C GLY A 2 -30.07 14.14 -75.34
N ARG A 3 -29.43 14.02 -74.18
CA ARG A 3 -29.82 14.18 -72.77
C ARG A 3 -28.58 14.63 -71.99
N SER A 4 -28.75 15.58 -71.08
CA SER A 4 -27.75 15.97 -70.08
C SER A 4 -27.58 14.82 -69.08
N PHE A 5 -26.36 14.30 -68.90
CA PHE A 5 -26.04 13.40 -67.81
C PHE A 5 -25.45 14.21 -66.67
N SER A 6 -26.25 14.40 -65.61
CA SER A 6 -25.85 15.04 -64.36
C SER A 6 -24.99 14.06 -63.55
N SER A 7 -23.73 14.43 -63.30
CA SER A 7 -22.82 13.72 -62.41
C SER A 7 -23.24 13.98 -60.96
N THR A 8 -23.68 12.95 -60.26
CA THR A 8 -23.85 12.98 -58.79
C THR A 8 -22.91 11.95 -58.18
N ALA A 9 -21.71 12.39 -57.79
CA ALA A 9 -20.82 11.63 -56.93
C ALA A 9 -21.37 11.67 -55.50
N ALA A 10 -21.75 10.51 -54.95
CA ALA A 10 -22.12 10.39 -53.54
C ALA A 10 -20.87 10.48 -52.64
N PRO A 11 -20.92 11.15 -51.49
CA PRO A 11 -19.80 11.22 -50.56
C PRO A 11 -19.61 9.87 -49.85
N VAL A 12 -18.42 9.30 -49.96
CA VAL A 12 -18.03 8.12 -49.18
C VAL A 12 -17.86 8.56 -47.72
N ARG A 13 -18.79 8.16 -46.85
CA ARG A 13 -18.65 8.34 -45.39
C ARG A 13 -17.52 7.40 -44.89
N PRO A 14 -16.56 7.89 -44.09
CA PRO A 14 -15.60 7.00 -43.45
C PRO A 14 -16.36 6.07 -42.50
N ALA A 15 -16.13 4.77 -42.62
CA ALA A 15 -16.64 3.79 -41.68
C ALA A 15 -16.02 4.10 -40.30
N ALA A 16 -16.85 4.48 -39.34
CA ALA A 16 -16.42 4.61 -37.95
C ALA A 16 -16.03 3.21 -37.45
N LEU A 17 -14.74 3.01 -37.14
CA LEU A 17 -14.24 1.80 -36.51
C LEU A 17 -14.79 1.74 -35.08
N ALA A 18 -15.91 1.05 -34.87
CA ALA A 18 -16.40 0.74 -33.53
C ALA A 18 -15.54 -0.38 -32.94
N ALA A 19 -14.70 -0.07 -31.95
CA ALA A 19 -13.98 -1.08 -31.20
C ALA A 19 -14.99 -2.00 -30.47
N PRO A 20 -14.86 -3.33 -30.54
CA PRO A 20 -15.81 -4.24 -29.93
C PRO A 20 -15.81 -4.07 -28.40
N PRO A 21 -16.98 -4.09 -27.72
CA PRO A 21 -17.10 -3.82 -26.28
C PRO A 21 -16.23 -4.75 -25.43
N LEU A 22 -15.96 -5.96 -25.91
CA LEU A 22 -15.07 -6.93 -25.28
C LEU A 22 -13.63 -6.40 -25.12
N LEU A 23 -13.13 -5.65 -26.11
CA LEU A 23 -11.79 -5.06 -26.08
C LEU A 23 -11.70 -3.98 -25.00
N LEU A 24 -12.78 -3.21 -24.80
CA LEU A 24 -12.87 -2.17 -23.77
C LEU A 24 -12.90 -2.78 -22.36
N PHE A 25 -13.63 -3.89 -22.16
CA PHE A 25 -13.63 -4.62 -20.88
C PHE A 25 -12.27 -5.24 -20.55
N LEU A 26 -11.56 -5.78 -21.54
CA LEU A 26 -10.19 -6.28 -21.38
C LEU A 26 -9.20 -5.15 -21.02
N LEU A 27 -9.32 -3.98 -21.67
CA LEU A 27 -8.51 -2.80 -21.37
C LEU A 27 -8.75 -2.25 -19.96
N LEU A 28 -9.99 -2.25 -19.47
CA LEU A 28 -10.29 -1.84 -18.09
C LEU A 28 -9.78 -2.84 -17.04
N GLY A 29 -9.79 -4.14 -17.34
CA GLY A 29 -9.26 -5.18 -16.43
C GLY A 29 -7.72 -5.18 -16.30
N LEU A 30 -7.01 -4.56 -17.25
CA LEU A 30 -5.54 -4.44 -17.24
C LEU A 30 -5.04 -3.22 -16.45
N LEU A 31 -5.91 -2.25 -16.14
CA LEU A 31 -5.61 -1.20 -15.17
C LEU A 31 -5.82 -1.78 -13.76
N GLY A 32 -4.84 -2.55 -13.28
CA GLY A 32 -4.77 -2.88 -11.85
C GLY A 32 -4.79 -1.59 -11.03
N ALA A 33 -5.55 -1.57 -9.93
CA ALA A 33 -5.54 -0.44 -9.01
C ALA A 33 -4.10 -0.25 -8.49
N ALA A 34 -3.59 0.99 -8.56
CA ALA A 34 -2.32 1.30 -7.94
C ALA A 34 -2.46 1.07 -6.42
N ALA A 35 -1.50 0.37 -5.83
CA ALA A 35 -1.49 0.15 -4.39
C ALA A 35 -1.31 1.49 -3.66
N ALA A 36 -2.05 1.66 -2.55
CA ALA A 36 -2.05 2.86 -1.74
C ALA A 36 -0.70 3.04 -1.02
N ASN A 37 -0.34 4.30 -0.74
CA ASN A 37 0.88 4.67 -0.04
C ASN A 37 0.63 4.84 1.46
N VAL A 38 1.72 4.96 2.22
CA VAL A 38 1.64 5.22 3.66
C VAL A 38 0.81 6.49 3.94
N GLY A 39 -0.19 6.37 4.80
CA GLY A 39 -1.12 7.44 5.17
C GLY A 39 -2.37 7.55 4.28
N ASP A 40 -2.44 6.81 3.17
CA ASP A 40 -3.66 6.70 2.39
C ASP A 40 -4.65 5.76 3.10
N SER A 41 -5.95 6.06 3.00
CA SER A 41 -6.98 5.23 3.62
C SER A 41 -7.07 3.85 2.97
N CYS A 42 -7.38 2.84 3.77
CA CYS A 42 -7.47 1.45 3.35
C CYS A 42 -8.61 0.73 4.07
N SER A 43 -9.05 -0.39 3.49
CA SER A 43 -10.00 -1.31 4.12
C SER A 43 -9.35 -2.64 4.50
N THR A 44 -8.36 -3.09 3.71
CA THR A 44 -7.60 -4.32 3.94
C THR A 44 -6.13 -4.12 3.59
N SER A 45 -5.24 -4.96 4.13
CA SER A 45 -3.81 -4.89 3.81
C SER A 45 -3.48 -5.11 2.33
N ALA A 46 -4.40 -5.69 1.55
CA ALA A 46 -4.25 -5.84 0.10
C ALA A 46 -4.38 -4.52 -0.66
N ASP A 47 -4.96 -3.49 -0.03
CA ASP A 47 -5.09 -2.15 -0.62
C ASP A 47 -3.75 -1.40 -0.59
N CYS A 48 -2.83 -1.81 0.29
CA CYS A 48 -1.57 -1.12 0.55
C CYS A 48 -0.41 -1.67 -0.28
N GLY A 49 0.60 -0.82 -0.48
CA GLY A 49 1.83 -1.22 -1.17
C GLY A 49 2.59 -2.35 -0.47
N ALA A 50 3.53 -2.98 -1.19
CA ALA A 50 4.38 -4.03 -0.61
C ALA A 50 5.13 -3.51 0.64
N GLY A 51 5.17 -4.32 1.70
CA GLY A 51 5.77 -3.95 2.99
C GLY A 51 4.95 -2.94 3.80
N GLN A 52 3.68 -2.79 3.46
CA GLN A 52 2.68 -1.99 4.20
C GLN A 52 1.50 -2.88 4.56
N TRP A 53 0.69 -2.43 5.52
CA TRP A 53 -0.55 -3.10 5.93
C TRP A 53 -1.57 -2.07 6.37
N CYS A 54 -2.84 -2.49 6.42
CA CYS A 54 -3.93 -1.60 6.77
C CYS A 54 -4.18 -1.62 8.28
N PHE A 55 -4.05 -0.48 8.92
CA PHE A 55 -4.15 -0.38 10.38
C PHE A 55 -4.78 0.95 10.83
N ASP A 56 -5.38 0.94 12.02
CA ASP A 56 -5.96 2.14 12.62
C ASP A 56 -4.90 2.99 13.33
N CYS A 57 -4.85 4.28 13.02
CA CYS A 57 -3.84 5.21 13.54
C CYS A 57 -4.45 6.25 14.51
N GLU A 58 -5.54 5.91 15.18
CA GLU A 58 -6.11 6.78 16.18
C GLU A 58 -5.20 7.01 17.41
N PRO A 59 -5.27 8.21 18.02
CA PRO A 59 -6.16 9.33 17.69
C PRO A 59 -5.64 10.25 16.57
N GLN A 60 -4.42 10.04 16.06
CA GLN A 60 -3.77 11.00 15.16
C GLN A 60 -4.40 11.02 13.77
N LEU A 61 -4.94 9.88 13.30
CA LEU A 61 -5.54 9.77 11.98
C LEU A 61 -6.80 8.92 12.06
N SER A 62 -7.94 9.48 11.66
CA SER A 62 -9.22 8.80 11.80
C SER A 62 -9.42 7.68 10.78
N GLY A 63 -9.81 6.50 11.23
CA GLY A 63 -10.00 5.29 10.42
C GLY A 63 -8.70 4.59 10.05
N SER A 64 -8.81 3.54 9.24
CA SER A 64 -7.66 2.73 8.84
C SER A 64 -6.91 3.32 7.65
N HIS A 65 -5.58 3.32 7.76
CA HIS A 65 -4.66 3.82 6.74
C HIS A 65 -3.52 2.83 6.53
N CYS A 66 -2.88 2.92 5.37
CA CYS A 66 -1.70 2.12 5.10
C CYS A 66 -0.56 2.60 5.99
N VAL A 67 -0.01 1.69 6.77
CA VAL A 67 1.16 1.93 7.62
C VAL A 67 2.31 1.02 7.20
N ARG A 68 3.53 1.45 7.50
CA ARG A 68 4.74 0.71 7.12
C ARG A 68 5.01 -0.40 8.13
N SER A 69 5.11 -1.65 7.67
CA SER A 69 5.49 -2.81 8.49
C SER A 69 6.93 -3.28 8.26
N ALA A 70 7.62 -2.73 7.25
CA ALA A 70 8.96 -3.17 6.88
C ALA A 70 10.07 -2.16 7.25
N ALA A 71 11.04 -2.61 8.04
CA ALA A 71 12.31 -1.92 8.25
C ALA A 71 13.38 -2.47 7.30
N THR A 72 14.31 -1.61 6.87
CA THR A 72 15.45 -2.05 6.04
C THR A 72 16.57 -2.51 6.94
N ASN A 73 17.17 -3.66 6.63
CA ASN A 73 18.28 -4.19 7.41
C ASN A 73 19.55 -3.38 7.16
N PRO A 74 20.01 -2.53 8.11
CA PRO A 74 21.15 -1.66 7.87
C PRO A 74 22.44 -2.46 7.64
N PHE A 75 22.47 -3.69 8.16
CA PHE A 75 23.55 -4.66 8.01
C PHE A 75 23.69 -5.19 6.57
N GLN A 76 22.56 -5.34 5.87
CA GLN A 76 22.57 -5.79 4.47
C GLN A 76 22.90 -4.65 3.49
N LEU A 77 22.78 -3.40 3.92
CA LEU A 77 22.99 -2.22 3.07
C LEU A 77 24.48 -1.85 2.94
N ILE A 78 25.25 -1.95 4.03
CA ILE A 78 26.67 -1.55 4.07
C ILE A 78 27.53 -2.65 4.69
N ASN A 79 27.39 -3.87 4.14
CA ASN A 79 28.30 -5.02 4.32
C ASN A 79 28.89 -5.25 5.72
N ASN A 80 28.11 -4.99 6.79
CA ASN A 80 28.44 -5.22 8.21
C ASN A 80 29.78 -4.70 8.73
N SER A 81 30.43 -3.80 7.99
CA SER A 81 31.81 -3.39 8.25
C SER A 81 31.92 -2.18 9.17
N LEU A 82 30.83 -1.45 9.37
CA LEU A 82 30.83 -0.23 10.16
C LEU A 82 30.68 -0.55 11.65
N PRO A 83 31.27 0.26 12.54
CA PRO A 83 31.02 0.12 13.97
C PRO A 83 29.55 0.44 14.31
N PHE A 84 29.05 -0.12 15.42
CA PHE A 84 27.63 -0.06 15.82
C PHE A 84 27.04 1.36 15.79
N ASN A 85 27.80 2.38 16.15
CA ASN A 85 27.36 3.79 16.17
C ASN A 85 27.30 4.47 14.78
N LYS A 86 27.48 3.73 13.69
CA LYS A 86 27.41 4.25 12.32
C LYS A 86 26.22 3.73 11.52
N TYR A 87 25.35 2.94 12.15
CA TYR A 87 24.07 2.54 11.59
C TYR A 87 22.93 3.39 12.16
N ALA A 88 21.87 3.54 11.36
CA ALA A 88 20.59 4.04 11.83
C ALA A 88 19.74 2.85 12.30
N TYR A 89 19.20 2.95 13.51
CA TYR A 89 18.35 1.91 14.10
C TYR A 89 16.92 2.41 14.20
N LEU A 90 15.98 1.53 13.88
CA LEU A 90 14.58 1.70 14.27
C LEU A 90 14.42 1.08 15.66
N THR A 91 13.84 1.83 16.59
CA THR A 91 13.69 1.42 17.99
C THR A 91 12.30 1.77 18.49
N THR A 92 11.76 0.97 19.41
CA THR A 92 10.50 1.24 20.11
C THR A 92 10.78 1.72 21.54
N HIS A 93 10.10 2.79 21.95
CA HIS A 93 10.13 3.28 23.33
C HIS A 93 9.03 2.56 24.11
N ASN A 94 9.30 2.11 25.34
CA ASN A 94 8.33 1.32 26.12
C ASN A 94 7.79 0.09 25.37
N ALA A 95 8.66 -0.71 24.75
CA ALA A 95 8.31 -1.87 23.90
C ALA A 95 7.25 -2.85 24.47
N TYR A 96 7.09 -2.92 25.80
CA TYR A 96 6.12 -3.79 26.49
C TYR A 96 4.81 -3.09 26.87
N ALA A 97 4.65 -1.80 26.60
CA ALA A 97 3.41 -1.05 26.81
C ALA A 97 2.47 -1.26 25.60
N ILE A 98 2.09 -2.53 25.44
CA ILE A 98 1.30 -3.04 24.32
C ILE A 98 -0.18 -2.93 24.64
N VAL A 99 -0.97 -2.42 23.69
CA VAL A 99 -2.42 -2.29 23.81
C VAL A 99 -3.05 -3.63 24.16
N GLY A 100 -3.80 -3.66 25.26
CA GLY A 100 -4.54 -4.85 25.70
C GLY A 100 -3.69 -5.95 26.36
N GLU A 101 -2.38 -5.78 26.47
CA GLU A 101 -1.51 -6.78 27.08
C GLU A 101 -1.75 -6.86 28.61
N PRO A 102 -2.07 -8.05 29.16
CA PRO A 102 -2.34 -8.19 30.58
C PRO A 102 -1.10 -8.00 31.46
N SER A 103 -1.32 -7.64 32.73
CA SER A 103 -0.23 -7.62 33.71
C SER A 103 0.19 -9.04 34.08
N HIS A 104 1.47 -9.37 33.85
CA HIS A 104 2.06 -10.65 34.26
C HIS A 104 2.58 -10.64 35.70
N THR A 105 2.65 -9.48 36.34
CA THR A 105 3.16 -9.33 37.72
C THR A 105 2.05 -9.08 38.73
N GLY A 106 0.80 -8.91 38.27
CA GLY A 106 -0.33 -8.49 39.11
C GLY A 106 -0.33 -7.00 39.46
N ILE A 107 0.70 -6.25 39.06
CA ILE A 107 0.76 -4.79 39.22
C ILE A 107 0.23 -4.14 37.93
N PRO A 108 -0.78 -3.26 38.01
CA PRO A 108 -1.31 -2.58 36.83
C PRO A 108 -0.27 -1.64 36.23
N ARG A 109 -0.31 -1.48 34.90
CA ARG A 109 0.50 -0.49 34.17
C ARG A 109 0.07 0.92 34.58
N VAL A 110 1.03 1.78 34.92
CA VAL A 110 0.77 3.17 35.34
C VAL A 110 0.91 4.15 34.16
N THR A 111 1.56 3.72 33.08
CA THR A 111 1.75 4.51 31.85
C THR A 111 0.67 4.17 30.83
N PHE A 112 0.50 5.04 29.83
CA PHE A 112 -0.28 4.73 28.64
C PHE A 112 0.38 3.61 27.82
N ASP A 113 -0.43 2.95 27.00
CA ASP A 113 0.03 2.03 25.96
C ASP A 113 0.50 2.85 24.76
N ASN A 114 1.63 2.46 24.16
CA ASN A 114 2.21 3.15 23.02
C ASN A 114 2.76 2.18 21.97
N GLN A 115 2.39 0.92 22.08
CA GLN A 115 2.75 -0.14 21.14
C GLN A 115 1.50 -0.94 20.79
N GLU A 116 1.33 -1.23 19.52
CA GLU A 116 0.23 -2.04 19.00
C GLU A 116 0.72 -3.46 18.63
N ASP A 117 2.02 -3.59 18.33
CA ASP A 117 2.69 -4.82 17.98
C ASP A 117 3.22 -5.58 19.20
N THR A 118 3.18 -6.91 19.16
CA THR A 118 3.88 -7.73 20.15
C THR A 118 5.40 -7.50 20.09
N VAL A 119 6.15 -7.83 21.15
CA VAL A 119 7.62 -7.71 21.13
C VAL A 119 8.22 -8.56 20.00
N THR A 120 7.63 -9.70 19.68
CA THR A 120 8.08 -10.56 18.58
C THR A 120 7.89 -9.86 17.23
N ASP A 121 6.73 -9.25 17.01
CA ASP A 121 6.43 -8.54 15.77
C ASP A 121 7.32 -7.30 15.61
N GLN A 122 7.54 -6.54 16.69
CA GLN A 122 8.49 -5.41 16.73
C GLN A 122 9.91 -5.80 16.29
N LEU A 123 10.38 -7.02 16.61
CA LEU A 123 11.69 -7.52 16.20
C LEU A 123 11.70 -8.07 14.77
N ASN A 124 10.55 -8.56 14.30
CA ASN A 124 10.40 -9.20 13.01
C ASN A 124 9.94 -8.27 11.88
N VAL A 125 9.72 -6.97 12.15
CA VAL A 125 9.51 -5.93 11.11
C VAL A 125 10.65 -5.87 10.06
N MET A 126 11.81 -6.46 10.37
CA MET A 126 12.98 -6.52 9.49
C MET A 126 12.87 -7.63 8.42
N TYR A 127 12.05 -8.65 8.65
CA TYR A 127 11.92 -9.82 7.78
C TYR A 127 10.44 -10.09 7.52
N PRO A 128 9.81 -9.40 6.55
CA PRO A 128 8.51 -9.82 6.09
C PRO A 128 8.68 -11.15 5.35
N THR A 129 8.45 -12.26 6.04
CA THR A 129 8.12 -13.54 5.40
C THR A 129 6.78 -13.33 4.69
N PHE A 130 6.86 -13.16 3.37
CA PHE A 130 5.72 -13.38 2.47
C PHE A 130 5.29 -14.85 2.50
#